data_AF-A0A7M2Y462-F1
#
_entry.id   AF-A0A7M2Y462-F1
#
_cell.length_a   1.000
_cell.length_b   1.000
_cell.length_c   1.000
_cell.angle_alpha   90.00
_cell.angle_beta   90.00
_cell.angle_gamma   90.00
#
_symmetry.space_group_name_H-M   'P 1'
#
loop_
_entity.id
_entity.type
_entity.pdbx_description
1 polymer ?
#
loop_
_entity_poly.entity_id
_entity_poly.type
_entity_poly.pdbx_seq_one_letter_code
_entity_poly.pdbx_strand_id
1 'polypeptide(L)'
;MLCHLKRFAVLLLLFYFQHLFSQVIETTAPLIIDESRSTIRTRFIPPKGFYWINEEPGSFSQFLNNFPLHPPNFPVRDFTGVPIEQQQHHIALLKIDVGVKNLQQCADAWIRLYAEYLWINQRFDEIGFEFTSSQFFTWNDFKKGIRTKELNKKVSFIKTEKEDNSYENFQKYLEVIFRYAGTISLDRESIPIKNNAAIKTGDFLIKPGSPGHSVIIVGVARNLAGKKLYLLAESFMPAQDIHVLVNHQNPQLSPWYELDVGAPETTTAKYIFKPTSIKRFHALR
;
A
#
# COMPACT_ATOMS: atom_id res chain seq x y z
N MET A 1 -53.48 -18.49 -68.19
CA MET A 1 -53.11 -17.07 -68.32
C MET A 1 -52.26 -16.70 -67.10
N LEU A 2 -51.06 -16.17 -67.35
CA LEU A 2 -49.92 -15.93 -66.43
C LEU A 2 -50.32 -15.32 -65.07
N CYS A 3 -49.89 -15.83 -63.90
CA CYS A 3 -48.54 -15.82 -63.30
C CYS A 3 -48.04 -14.41 -62.93
N HIS A 4 -48.09 -14.04 -61.64
CA HIS A 4 -46.91 -13.59 -60.89
C HIS A 4 -47.15 -13.39 -59.39
N LEU A 5 -46.39 -14.15 -58.62
CA LEU A 5 -46.16 -14.07 -57.18
C LEU A 5 -45.24 -12.86 -56.89
N LYS A 6 -45.60 -11.97 -55.94
CA LYS A 6 -44.66 -11.00 -55.36
C LYS A 6 -44.74 -11.04 -53.82
N ARG A 7 -43.60 -11.38 -53.23
CA ARG A 7 -43.31 -11.48 -51.80
C ARG A 7 -43.39 -10.10 -51.14
N PHE A 8 -44.12 -9.98 -50.03
CA PHE A 8 -44.03 -8.84 -49.12
C PHE A 8 -42.99 -9.17 -48.04
N ALA A 9 -41.87 -8.45 -48.04
CA ALA A 9 -40.92 -8.43 -46.93
C ALA A 9 -41.16 -7.16 -46.12
N VAL A 10 -41.42 -7.34 -44.82
CA VAL A 10 -41.60 -6.28 -43.83
C VAL A 10 -40.23 -5.69 -43.49
N LEU A 11 -40.06 -4.38 -43.63
CA LEU A 11 -38.94 -3.65 -43.03
C LEU A 11 -39.49 -2.52 -42.16
N LEU A 12 -39.57 -2.76 -40.85
CA LEU A 12 -39.89 -1.77 -39.84
C LEU A 12 -38.55 -1.16 -39.37
N LEU A 13 -38.21 0.02 -39.89
CA LEU A 13 -37.07 0.82 -39.43
C LEU A 13 -37.51 1.66 -38.23
N LEU A 14 -37.32 1.12 -37.03
CA LEU A 14 -37.38 1.87 -35.77
C LEU A 14 -36.08 2.68 -35.63
N PHE A 15 -36.11 3.96 -36.01
CA PHE A 15 -35.06 4.90 -35.64
C PHE A 15 -35.20 5.23 -34.14
N TYR A 16 -34.37 4.56 -33.35
CA TYR A 16 -34.15 4.90 -31.95
C TYR A 16 -33.21 6.11 -31.84
N PHE A 17 -33.69 7.10 -31.09
CA PHE A 17 -32.95 7.99 -30.19
C PHE A 17 -31.75 8.77 -30.72
N GLN A 18 -31.85 10.11 -30.65
CA GLN A 18 -30.76 10.91 -30.08
C GLN A 18 -31.33 11.95 -29.12
N HIS A 19 -31.35 11.61 -27.83
CA HIS A 19 -31.18 12.64 -26.81
C HIS A 19 -29.76 13.17 -26.97
N LEU A 20 -29.67 14.46 -27.31
CA LEU A 20 -28.43 15.24 -27.26
C LEU A 20 -27.92 15.26 -25.81
N PHE A 21 -26.90 14.46 -25.51
CA PHE A 21 -26.04 14.72 -24.38
C PHE A 21 -24.92 15.64 -24.85
N SER A 22 -24.91 16.86 -24.28
CA SER A 22 -23.84 17.84 -24.42
C SER A 22 -22.51 17.21 -23.97
N GLN A 23 -21.48 17.37 -24.80
CA GLN A 23 -20.13 16.89 -24.57
C GLN A 23 -19.51 17.50 -23.31
N VAL A 24 -18.99 16.64 -22.44
CA VAL A 24 -17.83 16.97 -21.61
C VAL A 24 -16.60 16.58 -22.42
N ILE A 25 -15.69 17.53 -22.65
CA ILE A 25 -14.35 17.17 -23.15
C ILE A 25 -13.58 16.60 -21.96
N GLU A 26 -13.65 15.28 -21.81
CA GLU A 26 -12.69 14.54 -21.01
C GLU A 26 -11.43 14.36 -21.84
N THR A 27 -10.28 14.85 -21.37
CA THR A 27 -9.02 14.41 -21.95
C THR A 27 -8.67 13.07 -21.32
N THR A 28 -8.95 11.98 -22.02
CA THR A 28 -8.44 10.66 -21.67
C THR A 28 -6.96 10.61 -22.05
N ALA A 29 -6.09 11.06 -21.16
CA ALA A 29 -4.68 10.70 -21.28
C ALA A 29 -4.53 9.25 -20.79
N PRO A 30 -3.93 8.33 -21.57
CA PRO A 30 -3.59 7.01 -21.06
C PRO A 30 -2.63 7.16 -19.89
N LEU A 31 -2.92 6.49 -18.78
CA LEU A 31 -1.97 6.34 -17.70
C LEU A 31 -0.71 5.67 -18.25
N ILE A 32 0.43 6.33 -18.15
CA ILE A 32 1.68 5.78 -18.68
C ILE A 32 2.25 4.80 -17.66
N ILE A 33 1.86 3.54 -17.83
CA ILE A 33 2.41 2.38 -17.17
C ILE A 33 3.44 1.75 -18.11
N ASP A 34 4.69 1.61 -17.68
CA ASP A 34 5.66 0.83 -18.46
C ASP A 34 5.60 -0.65 -18.06
N GLU A 35 5.02 -1.46 -18.94
CA GLU A 35 4.80 -2.90 -18.70
C GLU A 35 6.10 -3.73 -18.72
N SER A 36 7.19 -3.21 -19.30
CA SER A 36 8.51 -3.87 -19.31
C SER A 36 9.27 -3.72 -17.99
N ARG A 37 8.79 -2.82 -17.12
CA ARG A 37 9.44 -2.40 -15.90
C ARG A 37 8.81 -3.08 -14.67
N SER A 38 9.67 -3.61 -13.80
CA SER A 38 9.29 -4.53 -12.72
C SER A 38 9.33 -3.93 -11.32
N THR A 39 9.52 -2.61 -11.15
CA THR A 39 9.56 -1.95 -9.82
C THR A 39 8.66 -0.72 -9.76
N ILE A 40 8.38 -0.20 -8.57
CA ILE A 40 7.54 1.00 -8.38
C ILE A 40 8.04 2.19 -9.23
N ARG A 41 9.30 2.58 -9.06
CA ARG A 41 9.90 3.72 -9.77
C ARG A 41 9.87 3.57 -11.28
N THR A 42 10.03 2.34 -11.75
CA THR A 42 10.16 2.04 -13.16
C THR A 42 8.78 1.93 -13.81
N ARG A 43 7.80 1.33 -13.13
CA ARG A 43 6.41 1.15 -13.59
C ARG A 43 5.60 2.44 -13.69
N PHE A 44 5.76 3.38 -12.75
CA PHE A 44 4.95 4.59 -12.69
C PHE A 44 5.72 5.83 -13.17
N ILE A 45 5.17 6.50 -14.18
CA ILE A 45 5.72 7.76 -14.70
C ILE A 45 5.07 8.93 -13.97
N PRO A 46 5.84 9.89 -13.40
CA PRO A 46 5.28 11.10 -12.84
C PRO A 46 4.55 11.94 -13.89
N PRO A 47 3.50 12.69 -13.52
CA PRO A 47 2.81 13.59 -14.45
C PRO A 47 3.76 14.63 -15.06
N LYS A 48 3.38 15.18 -16.21
CA LYS A 48 4.21 16.18 -16.94
C LYS A 48 4.66 17.31 -16.00
N GLY A 49 5.97 17.59 -16.01
CA GLY A 49 6.59 18.63 -15.17
C GLY A 49 6.96 18.16 -13.75
N PHE A 50 6.64 16.92 -13.39
CA PHE A 50 7.13 16.28 -12.18
C PHE A 50 8.25 15.29 -12.51
N TYR A 51 9.16 15.13 -11.56
CA TYR A 51 10.27 14.20 -11.66
C TYR A 51 10.37 13.42 -10.36
N TRP A 52 10.71 12.13 -10.44
CA TRP A 52 11.03 11.32 -9.28
C TRP A 52 12.07 12.01 -8.40
N ILE A 53 11.85 12.04 -7.08
CA ILE A 53 12.89 12.43 -6.14
C ILE A 53 13.98 11.36 -6.16
N ASN A 54 15.25 11.79 -6.16
CA ASN A 54 16.37 10.88 -5.97
C ASN A 54 16.49 10.54 -4.48
N GLU A 55 16.33 9.26 -4.17
CA GLU A 55 16.46 8.76 -2.80
C GLU A 55 17.92 8.43 -2.49
N GLU A 56 18.29 8.60 -1.22
CA GLU A 56 19.62 8.25 -0.72
C GLU A 56 19.93 6.76 -0.97
N PRO A 57 21.11 6.42 -1.51
CA PRO A 57 21.52 5.03 -1.71
C PRO A 57 21.46 4.20 -0.43
N GLY A 58 20.89 3.00 -0.50
CA GLY A 58 20.75 2.09 0.64
C GLY A 58 19.67 2.50 1.65
N SER A 59 18.93 3.58 1.41
CA SER A 59 17.82 4.01 2.30
C SER A 59 16.58 3.14 2.14
N PHE A 60 15.70 3.16 3.15
CA PHE A 60 14.37 2.56 3.07
C PHE A 60 13.53 3.18 1.94
N SER A 61 13.69 4.47 1.70
CA SER A 61 13.04 5.19 0.60
C SER A 61 13.46 4.63 -0.77
N GLN A 62 14.75 4.37 -0.98
CA GLN A 62 15.25 3.73 -2.20
C GLN A 62 14.76 2.28 -2.32
N PHE A 63 14.72 1.53 -1.22
CA PHE A 63 14.19 0.17 -1.19
C PHE A 63 12.73 0.12 -1.67
N LEU A 64 11.87 1.01 -1.15
CA LEU A 64 10.46 1.08 -1.57
C LEU A 64 10.33 1.48 -3.05
N ASN A 65 11.03 2.53 -3.49
CA ASN A 65 10.99 2.96 -4.89
C ASN A 65 11.42 1.84 -5.86
N ASN A 66 12.33 0.96 -5.45
CA ASN A 66 12.80 -0.15 -6.26
C ASN A 66 12.12 -1.49 -5.93
N PHE A 67 11.08 -1.49 -5.10
CA PHE A 67 10.41 -2.72 -4.70
C PHE A 67 9.78 -3.40 -5.93
N PRO A 68 9.98 -4.72 -6.12
CA PRO A 68 9.46 -5.42 -7.28
C PRO A 68 7.94 -5.49 -7.28
N LEU A 69 7.35 -5.46 -8.47
CA LEU A 69 5.91 -5.55 -8.71
C LEU A 69 5.57 -6.83 -9.46
N HIS A 70 4.35 -7.32 -9.27
CA HIS A 70 3.77 -8.32 -10.17
C HIS A 70 3.55 -7.74 -11.58
N PRO A 71 3.34 -8.60 -12.60
CA PRO A 71 2.93 -8.16 -13.93
C PRO A 71 1.68 -7.26 -13.88
N PRO A 72 1.49 -6.39 -14.89
CA PRO A 72 0.24 -5.64 -15.02
C PRO A 72 -0.99 -6.53 -14.96
N ASN A 73 -2.10 -5.99 -14.45
CA ASN A 73 -3.41 -6.67 -14.33
C ASN A 73 -3.43 -7.91 -13.41
N PHE A 74 -2.37 -8.15 -12.63
CA PHE A 74 -2.39 -9.20 -11.61
C PHE A 74 -3.37 -8.79 -10.49
N PRO A 75 -4.39 -9.61 -10.18
CA PRO A 75 -5.44 -9.20 -9.24
C PRO A 75 -4.93 -9.17 -7.81
N VAL A 76 -5.42 -8.23 -7.01
CA VAL A 76 -5.24 -8.27 -5.54
C VAL A 76 -5.99 -9.47 -4.99
N ARG A 77 -5.33 -10.25 -4.14
CA ARG A 77 -5.91 -11.41 -3.47
C ARG A 77 -5.92 -11.22 -1.97
N ASP A 78 -6.77 -11.98 -1.31
CA ASP A 78 -6.72 -12.14 0.14
C ASP A 78 -5.65 -13.18 0.56
N PHE A 79 -5.49 -13.37 1.86
CA PHE A 79 -4.59 -14.36 2.46
C PHE A 79 -4.87 -15.83 2.08
N THR A 80 -6.01 -16.12 1.45
CA THR A 80 -6.32 -17.46 0.89
C THR A 80 -5.88 -17.61 -0.56
N GLY A 81 -5.38 -16.53 -1.17
CA GLY A 81 -4.99 -16.48 -2.57
C GLY A 81 -6.17 -16.26 -3.52
N VAL A 82 -7.36 -15.93 -3.02
CA VAL A 82 -8.55 -15.66 -3.82
C VAL A 82 -8.61 -14.17 -4.18
N PRO A 83 -8.85 -13.80 -5.46
CA PRO A 83 -9.06 -12.41 -5.83
C PRO A 83 -10.19 -11.74 -5.04
N ILE A 84 -9.95 -10.55 -4.52
CA ILE A 84 -11.00 -9.77 -3.84
C ILE A 84 -12.01 -9.20 -4.84
N GLU A 85 -13.22 -8.86 -4.40
CA GLU A 85 -14.23 -8.30 -5.30
C GLU A 85 -13.85 -6.90 -5.83
N GLN A 86 -13.34 -6.04 -4.95
CA GLN A 86 -13.12 -4.63 -5.26
C GLN A 86 -11.77 -4.35 -5.94
N GLN A 87 -11.60 -4.88 -7.15
CA GLN A 87 -10.36 -4.72 -7.92
C GLN A 87 -10.13 -3.27 -8.41
N GLN A 88 -11.15 -2.43 -8.46
CA GLN A 88 -11.04 -1.04 -8.95
C GLN A 88 -10.20 -0.10 -8.07
N HIS A 89 -9.83 -0.49 -6.85
CA HIS A 89 -9.10 0.38 -5.91
C HIS A 89 -7.57 0.28 -6.01
N HIS A 90 -7.04 -0.59 -6.86
CA HIS A 90 -5.59 -0.81 -6.98
C HIS A 90 -5.13 -0.80 -8.43
N ILE A 91 -3.82 -0.61 -8.62
CA ILE A 91 -3.22 -0.53 -9.96
C ILE A 91 -1.96 -1.36 -10.14
N ALA A 92 -1.31 -1.73 -9.04
CA ALA A 92 -0.18 -2.67 -9.06
C ALA A 92 -0.06 -3.37 -7.71
N LEU A 93 0.52 -4.57 -7.76
CA LEU A 93 0.77 -5.40 -6.59
C LEU A 93 2.26 -5.47 -6.30
N LEU A 94 2.66 -5.23 -5.05
CA LEU A 94 4.03 -5.48 -4.61
C LEU A 94 4.28 -6.99 -4.61
N LYS A 95 5.45 -7.39 -5.09
CA LYS A 95 5.84 -8.81 -5.21
C LYS A 95 6.36 -9.33 -3.87
N ILE A 96 5.44 -9.45 -2.92
CA ILE A 96 5.66 -9.98 -1.57
C ILE A 96 4.41 -10.74 -1.13
N ASP A 97 4.59 -11.85 -0.42
CA ASP A 97 3.48 -12.65 0.06
C ASP A 97 2.77 -11.98 1.24
N VAL A 98 1.45 -12.13 1.30
CA VAL A 98 0.61 -11.76 2.46
C VAL A 98 0.64 -12.82 3.58
N GLY A 99 1.23 -13.99 3.31
CA GLY A 99 1.15 -15.19 4.14
C GLY A 99 -0.17 -15.96 3.96
N VAL A 100 -0.32 -17.06 4.70
CA VAL A 100 -1.50 -17.96 4.63
C VAL A 100 -2.51 -17.71 5.76
N LYS A 101 -2.27 -16.69 6.57
CA LYS A 101 -3.10 -16.34 7.74
C LYS A 101 -3.71 -14.96 7.53
N ASN A 102 -4.93 -14.78 8.02
CA ASN A 102 -5.58 -13.48 8.05
C ASN A 102 -4.95 -12.56 9.11
N LEU A 103 -3.70 -12.14 8.89
CA LEU A 103 -2.91 -11.49 9.92
C LEU A 103 -2.23 -10.20 9.45
N GLN A 104 -1.55 -10.19 8.30
CA GLN A 104 -0.88 -8.97 7.78
C GLN A 104 -1.92 -7.94 7.30
N GLN A 105 -2.36 -7.06 8.19
CA GLN A 105 -3.45 -6.10 7.96
C GLN A 105 -2.99 -4.65 8.15
N CYS A 106 -3.38 -3.78 7.21
CA CYS A 106 -3.18 -2.33 7.25
C CYS A 106 -1.74 -1.89 7.63
N ALA A 107 -1.50 -1.61 8.92
CA ALA A 107 -0.20 -1.18 9.44
C ALA A 107 0.90 -2.24 9.28
N ASP A 108 0.53 -3.51 9.25
CA ASP A 108 1.48 -4.62 9.13
C ASP A 108 2.20 -4.62 7.78
N ALA A 109 1.60 -4.04 6.73
CA ALA A 109 2.29 -3.86 5.46
C ALA A 109 3.53 -2.98 5.61
N TRP A 110 3.45 -1.90 6.40
CA TRP A 110 4.59 -1.03 6.64
C TRP A 110 5.65 -1.74 7.48
N ILE A 111 5.22 -2.40 8.56
CA ILE A 111 6.09 -3.18 9.45
C ILE A 111 6.82 -4.27 8.65
N ARG A 112 6.11 -5.01 7.80
CA ARG A 112 6.68 -6.05 6.92
C ARG A 112 7.75 -5.45 6.02
N LEU A 113 7.44 -4.41 5.26
CA LEU A 113 8.39 -3.82 4.31
C LEU A 113 9.63 -3.26 5.01
N TYR A 114 9.47 -2.62 6.17
CA TYR A 114 10.60 -2.10 6.94
C TYR A 114 11.47 -3.22 7.52
N ALA A 115 10.86 -4.28 8.05
CA ALA A 115 11.59 -5.43 8.58
C ALA A 115 12.36 -6.18 7.47
N GLU A 116 11.75 -6.36 6.30
CA GLU A 116 12.40 -6.95 5.12
C GLU A 116 13.58 -6.10 4.63
N TYR A 117 13.42 -4.77 4.60
CA TYR A 117 14.51 -3.85 4.29
C TYR A 117 15.70 -4.04 5.22
N LEU A 118 15.47 -4.11 6.54
CA LEU A 118 16.54 -4.37 7.50
C LEU A 118 17.16 -5.77 7.31
N TRP A 119 16.32 -6.78 7.07
CA TRP A 119 16.74 -8.17 6.84
C TRP A 119 17.70 -8.31 5.65
N ILE A 120 17.32 -7.80 4.47
CA ILE A 120 18.16 -7.93 3.26
C ILE A 120 19.49 -7.16 3.37
N ASN A 121 19.53 -6.14 4.22
CA ASN A 121 20.74 -5.38 4.52
C ASN A 121 21.52 -5.93 5.72
N GLN A 122 21.12 -7.09 6.27
CA GLN A 122 21.74 -7.75 7.42
C GLN A 122 21.77 -6.88 8.69
N ARG A 123 20.87 -5.89 8.80
CA ARG A 123 20.73 -4.98 9.94
C ARG A 123 19.86 -5.61 11.04
N PHE A 124 20.18 -6.84 11.42
CA PHE A 124 19.35 -7.66 12.30
C PHE A 124 19.13 -7.08 13.70
N ASP A 125 20.12 -6.36 14.22
CA ASP A 125 20.07 -5.74 15.55
C ASP A 125 19.08 -4.58 15.63
N GLU A 126 18.63 -4.08 14.48
CA GLU A 126 17.66 -2.99 14.37
C GLU A 126 16.22 -3.47 14.19
N ILE A 127 16.01 -4.78 14.04
CA ILE A 127 14.68 -5.37 13.87
C ILE A 127 14.02 -5.53 15.24
N GLY A 128 13.06 -4.66 15.53
CA GLY A 128 12.25 -4.68 16.75
C GLY A 128 11.07 -3.73 16.63
N PHE A 129 9.97 -4.08 17.30
CA PHE A 129 8.73 -3.30 17.29
C PHE A 129 8.06 -3.34 18.65
N GLU A 130 7.27 -2.31 18.95
CA GLU A 130 6.41 -2.31 20.13
C GLU A 130 5.10 -3.06 19.87
N PHE A 131 4.69 -3.83 20.86
CA PHE A 131 3.32 -4.28 20.98
C PHE A 131 2.41 -3.12 21.37
N THR A 132 1.11 -3.26 21.14
CA THR A 132 0.09 -2.32 21.61
C THR A 132 0.17 -2.11 23.13
N SER A 133 0.56 -3.15 23.88
CA SER A 133 0.84 -3.11 25.32
C SER A 133 2.11 -2.33 25.72
N SER A 134 2.85 -1.76 24.76
CA SER A 134 4.13 -1.05 24.92
C SER A 134 5.31 -1.94 25.30
N GLN A 135 5.16 -3.26 25.17
CA GLN A 135 6.29 -4.18 25.29
C GLN A 135 7.07 -4.18 23.99
N PHE A 136 8.37 -3.90 24.06
CA PHE A 136 9.25 -3.99 22.90
C PHE A 136 9.74 -5.42 22.70
N PHE A 137 9.66 -5.94 21.48
CA PHE A 137 10.09 -7.30 21.16
C PHE A 137 10.98 -7.35 19.93
N THR A 138 12.22 -7.80 20.11
CA THR A 138 13.24 -7.79 19.06
C THR A 138 13.34 -9.11 18.33
N TRP A 139 13.81 -9.05 17.09
CA TRP A 139 14.25 -10.25 16.36
C TRP A 139 15.37 -10.97 17.13
N ASN A 140 16.26 -10.23 17.79
CA ASN A 140 17.35 -10.82 18.56
C ASN A 140 16.88 -11.67 19.75
N ASP A 141 15.78 -11.30 20.40
CA ASP A 141 15.16 -12.11 21.44
C ASP A 141 14.53 -13.36 20.82
N PHE A 142 13.75 -13.18 19.76
CA PHE A 142 13.05 -14.29 19.10
C PHE A 142 14.02 -15.31 18.50
N LYS A 143 15.08 -14.87 17.82
CA LYS A 143 16.08 -15.76 17.25
C LYS A 143 16.83 -16.55 18.31
N LYS A 144 16.96 -16.03 19.55
CA LYS A 144 17.55 -16.74 20.72
C LYS A 144 16.57 -17.69 21.42
N GLY A 145 15.38 -17.88 20.86
CA GLY A 145 14.38 -18.83 21.35
C GLY A 145 13.36 -18.27 22.33
N ILE A 146 13.28 -16.95 22.49
CA ILE A 146 12.23 -16.28 23.27
C ILE A 146 10.92 -16.31 22.48
N ARG A 147 9.80 -16.66 23.13
CA ARG A 147 8.45 -16.69 22.57
C ARG A 147 7.47 -15.96 23.48
N THR A 148 6.37 -15.51 22.90
CA THR A 148 5.24 -14.94 23.64
C THR A 148 4.40 -16.03 24.28
N LYS A 149 4.05 -15.86 25.55
CA LYS A 149 3.04 -16.66 26.25
C LYS A 149 1.96 -15.74 26.80
N GLU A 150 0.73 -16.00 26.39
CA GLU A 150 -0.45 -15.32 26.92
C GLU A 150 -0.95 -16.01 28.19
N LEU A 151 -1.12 -15.23 29.26
CA LEU A 151 -1.78 -15.69 30.48
C LEU A 151 -2.55 -14.52 31.08
N ASN A 152 -3.83 -14.73 31.41
CA ASN A 152 -4.68 -13.72 32.05
C ASN A 152 -4.70 -12.37 31.31
N LYS A 153 -4.81 -12.40 29.97
CA LYS A 153 -4.80 -11.22 29.08
C LYS A 153 -3.50 -10.40 29.15
N LYS A 154 -2.40 -11.00 29.61
CA LYS A 154 -1.06 -10.40 29.59
C LYS A 154 -0.14 -11.23 28.71
N VAL A 155 0.73 -10.56 27.96
CA VAL A 155 1.79 -11.20 27.19
C VAL A 155 3.07 -11.22 28.02
N SER A 156 3.67 -12.40 28.13
CA SER A 156 4.97 -12.60 28.77
C SER A 156 5.96 -13.19 27.77
N PHE A 157 7.25 -12.96 27.99
CA PHE A 157 8.33 -13.52 27.17
C PHE A 157 8.99 -14.66 27.92
N ILE A 158 9.03 -15.83 27.30
CA ILE A 158 9.63 -17.04 27.87
C ILE A 158 10.58 -17.68 26.87
N LYS A 159 11.69 -18.22 27.34
CA LYS A 159 12.60 -18.98 26.47
C LYS A 159 12.13 -20.43 26.39
N THR A 160 11.68 -20.84 25.21
CA THR A 160 11.17 -22.21 24.96
C THR A 160 11.84 -22.91 23.80
N GLU A 161 12.49 -22.17 22.91
CA GLU A 161 13.14 -22.71 21.71
C GLU A 161 14.66 -22.57 21.76
N LYS A 162 15.34 -23.24 20.84
CA LYS A 162 16.78 -23.07 20.57
C LYS A 162 17.01 -21.84 19.69
N GLU A 163 18.28 -21.46 19.54
CA GLU A 163 18.66 -20.40 18.62
C GLU A 163 18.41 -20.81 17.17
N ASP A 164 17.77 -19.94 16.40
CA ASP A 164 17.43 -20.13 15.00
C ASP A 164 17.36 -18.77 14.30
N ASN A 165 18.33 -18.51 13.43
CA ASN A 165 18.48 -17.27 12.66
C ASN A 165 18.00 -17.39 11.20
N SER A 166 17.23 -18.45 10.89
CA SER A 166 16.69 -18.68 9.55
C SER A 166 15.63 -17.64 9.15
N TYR A 167 15.43 -17.48 7.84
CA TYR A 167 14.39 -16.59 7.31
C TYR A 167 12.99 -17.12 7.65
N GLU A 168 12.80 -18.43 7.67
CA GLU A 168 11.55 -19.08 8.07
C GLU A 168 11.20 -18.74 9.52
N ASN A 169 12.19 -18.66 10.41
CA ASN A 169 11.98 -18.24 11.78
C ASN A 169 11.75 -16.72 11.90
N PHE A 170 12.35 -15.92 11.01
CA PHE A 170 12.03 -14.50 10.89
C PHE A 170 10.58 -14.23 10.45
N GLN A 171 10.05 -15.02 9.51
CA GLN A 171 8.63 -14.93 9.15
C GLN A 171 7.72 -15.26 10.34
N LYS A 172 8.07 -16.27 11.16
CA LYS A 172 7.34 -16.57 12.42
C LYS A 172 7.44 -15.43 13.45
N TYR A 173 8.57 -14.73 13.52
CA TYR A 173 8.70 -13.53 14.33
C TYR A 173 7.73 -12.45 13.87
N LEU A 174 7.64 -12.19 12.57
CA LEU A 174 6.70 -11.21 12.02
C LEU A 174 5.24 -11.57 12.30
N GLU A 175 4.87 -12.85 12.24
CA GLU A 175 3.53 -13.27 12.68
C GLU A 175 3.24 -12.93 14.15
N VAL A 176 4.25 -13.00 15.03
CA VAL A 176 4.08 -12.54 16.42
C VAL A 176 3.89 -11.03 16.46
N ILE A 177 4.68 -10.28 15.68
CA ILE A 177 4.53 -8.82 15.60
C ILE A 177 3.14 -8.43 15.11
N PHE A 178 2.66 -8.98 14.00
CA PHE A 178 1.34 -8.67 13.43
C PHE A 178 0.17 -9.03 14.38
N ARG A 179 0.38 -9.94 15.34
CA ARG A 179 -0.62 -10.25 16.35
C ARG A 179 -0.75 -9.19 17.45
N TYR A 180 0.37 -8.57 17.82
CA TYR A 180 0.42 -7.72 19.03
C TYR A 180 0.70 -6.25 18.73
N ALA A 181 1.31 -5.93 17.60
CA ALA A 181 1.51 -4.59 17.08
C ALA A 181 0.34 -4.19 16.16
N GLY A 182 0.29 -2.91 15.79
CA GLY A 182 -0.71 -2.40 14.86
C GLY A 182 -0.64 -0.89 14.79
N THR A 183 -1.71 -0.23 14.35
CA THR A 183 -1.72 1.23 14.19
C THR A 183 -1.44 1.98 15.50
N ILE A 184 -1.85 1.44 16.66
CA ILE A 184 -1.62 2.08 17.96
C ILE A 184 -0.12 2.10 18.31
N SER A 185 0.58 0.97 18.19
CA SER A 185 2.01 0.92 18.49
C SER A 185 2.84 1.63 17.43
N LEU A 186 2.49 1.45 16.14
CA LEU A 186 3.16 2.15 15.05
C LEU A 186 3.05 3.68 15.19
N ASP A 187 1.88 4.19 15.60
CA ASP A 187 1.66 5.61 15.85
C ASP A 187 2.53 6.17 16.99
N ARG A 188 2.70 5.37 18.05
CA ARG A 188 3.55 5.69 19.22
C ARG A 188 5.04 5.65 18.88
N GLU A 189 5.46 4.70 18.05
CA GLU A 189 6.83 4.60 17.55
C GLU A 189 7.14 5.61 16.42
N SER A 190 6.31 6.63 16.23
CA SER A 190 6.42 7.53 15.08
C SER A 190 6.25 9.01 15.42
N ILE A 191 6.92 9.83 14.61
CA ILE A 191 6.98 11.29 14.77
C ILE A 191 6.06 11.93 13.72
N PRO A 192 5.21 12.91 14.10
CA PRO A 192 4.34 13.61 13.16
C PRO A 192 5.13 14.49 12.19
N ILE A 193 4.76 14.43 10.92
CA ILE A 193 5.26 15.33 9.87
C ILE A 193 4.37 16.57 9.85
N LYS A 194 4.97 17.73 10.16
CA LYS A 194 4.25 19.01 10.30
C LYS A 194 4.41 19.97 9.11
N ASN A 195 5.17 19.57 8.10
CA ASN A 195 5.45 20.38 6.92
C ASN A 195 5.39 19.53 5.65
N ASN A 196 4.63 19.98 4.65
CA ASN A 196 4.48 19.32 3.35
C ASN A 196 5.82 19.10 2.63
N ALA A 197 6.78 20.01 2.80
CA ALA A 197 8.12 19.86 2.22
C ALA A 197 8.90 18.68 2.85
N ALA A 198 8.57 18.25 4.07
CA ALA A 198 9.26 17.19 4.79
C ALA A 198 8.73 15.78 4.48
N ILE A 199 7.55 15.64 3.87
CA ILE A 199 6.96 14.34 3.51
C ILE A 199 7.88 13.63 2.50
N LYS A 200 8.20 12.35 2.74
CA LYS A 200 9.07 11.54 1.88
C LYS A 200 8.59 10.09 1.75
N THR A 201 9.18 9.36 0.80
CA THR A 201 8.96 7.92 0.64
C THR A 201 9.33 7.18 1.93
N GLY A 202 8.45 6.31 2.41
CA GLY A 202 8.58 5.59 3.68
C GLY A 202 7.77 6.20 4.83
N ASP A 203 7.30 7.44 4.70
CA ASP A 203 6.28 8.00 5.59
C ASP A 203 4.93 7.33 5.33
N PHE A 204 3.96 7.54 6.22
CA PHE A 204 2.64 6.94 6.10
C PHE A 204 1.53 7.81 6.69
N LEU A 205 0.34 7.73 6.08
CA LEU A 205 -0.90 8.21 6.66
C LEU A 205 -1.37 7.21 7.72
N ILE A 206 -1.80 7.69 8.89
CA ILE A 206 -2.23 6.79 9.98
C ILE A 206 -3.39 7.34 10.79
N LYS A 207 -4.35 6.47 11.09
CA LYS A 207 -5.33 6.64 12.16
C LYS A 207 -5.10 5.54 13.20
N PRO A 208 -4.53 5.85 14.38
CA PRO A 208 -4.38 4.86 15.44
C PRO A 208 -5.74 4.42 15.98
N GLY A 209 -5.91 3.12 16.18
CA GLY A 209 -7.12 2.58 16.80
C GLY A 209 -7.33 1.09 16.58
N SER A 210 -8.44 0.58 17.11
CA SER A 210 -8.96 -0.77 16.88
C SER A 210 -10.48 -0.68 16.66
N PRO A 211 -10.93 -0.38 15.42
CA PRO A 211 -10.14 -0.37 14.18
C PRO A 211 -9.36 0.94 13.96
N GLY A 212 -8.18 0.82 13.36
CA GLY A 212 -7.37 1.90 12.82
C GLY A 212 -7.08 1.66 11.34
N HIS A 213 -6.34 2.56 10.68
CA HIS A 213 -5.87 2.32 9.31
C HIS A 213 -4.51 2.96 9.05
N SER A 214 -3.76 2.43 8.07
CA SER A 214 -2.48 2.98 7.65
C SER A 214 -2.29 2.83 6.14
N VAL A 215 -1.73 3.85 5.50
CA VAL A 215 -1.38 3.88 4.07
C VAL A 215 0.03 4.42 3.91
N ILE A 216 0.87 3.69 3.17
CA ILE A 216 2.30 3.94 3.01
C ILE A 216 2.55 4.85 1.81
N ILE A 217 3.46 5.81 1.96
CA ILE A 217 4.00 6.58 0.83
C ILE A 217 5.15 5.77 0.23
N VAL A 218 4.94 5.19 -0.94
CA VAL A 218 5.93 4.31 -1.62
C VAL A 218 6.68 4.98 -2.75
N GLY A 219 6.37 6.26 -3.02
CA GLY A 219 7.14 7.06 -3.96
C GLY A 219 6.76 8.53 -3.93
N VAL A 220 7.73 9.39 -4.26
CA VAL A 220 7.53 10.84 -4.34
C VAL A 220 8.08 11.39 -5.65
N ALA A 221 7.26 12.20 -6.32
CA ALA A 221 7.67 13.05 -7.42
C ALA A 221 7.57 14.52 -7.02
N ARG A 222 8.42 15.37 -7.59
CA ARG A 222 8.49 16.81 -7.31
C ARG A 222 8.61 17.61 -8.61
N ASN A 223 7.95 18.75 -8.68
CA ASN A 223 8.14 19.71 -9.78
C ASN A 223 9.18 20.80 -9.42
N LEU A 224 9.49 21.69 -10.38
CA LEU A 224 10.46 22.76 -10.16
C LEU A 224 10.04 23.79 -9.11
N ALA A 225 8.73 23.94 -8.85
CA ALA A 225 8.20 24.81 -7.81
C ALA A 225 8.21 24.18 -6.41
N GLY A 226 8.67 22.94 -6.27
CA GLY A 226 8.73 22.21 -5.00
C GLY A 226 7.42 21.51 -4.61
N LYS A 227 6.37 21.57 -5.43
CA LYS A 227 5.14 20.79 -5.22
C LYS A 227 5.45 19.30 -5.37
N LYS A 228 4.88 18.49 -4.48
CA LYS A 228 5.09 17.04 -4.41
C LYS A 228 3.82 16.28 -4.77
N LEU A 229 4.03 15.10 -5.34
CA LEU A 229 3.03 14.08 -5.61
C LEU A 229 3.49 12.74 -5.04
N TYR A 230 2.54 11.93 -4.59
CA TYR A 230 2.81 10.74 -3.79
C TYR A 230 2.15 9.50 -4.40
N LEU A 231 2.89 8.39 -4.47
CA LEU A 231 2.28 7.07 -4.66
C LEU A 231 1.95 6.49 -3.29
N LEU A 232 0.74 5.95 -3.18
CA LEU A 232 0.24 5.36 -1.95
C LEU A 232 0.06 3.85 -2.10
N ALA A 233 0.41 3.09 -1.08
CA ALA A 233 0.18 1.64 -1.02
C ALA A 233 -0.37 1.21 0.33
N GLU A 234 -1.12 0.11 0.37
CA GLU A 234 -1.66 -0.45 1.60
C GLU A 234 -1.82 -1.97 1.51
N SER A 235 -2.00 -2.62 2.66
CA SER A 235 -2.82 -3.82 2.76
C SER A 235 -4.15 -3.47 3.44
N PHE A 236 -5.07 -4.43 3.54
CA PHE A 236 -6.41 -4.16 4.07
C PHE A 236 -6.86 -5.24 5.06
N MET A 237 -8.12 -5.13 5.52
CA MET A 237 -8.80 -6.08 6.39
C MET A 237 -10.01 -6.69 5.67
N PRO A 238 -10.12 -8.03 5.53
CA PRO A 238 -9.14 -9.07 5.84
C PRO A 238 -7.79 -8.87 5.14
N ALA A 239 -6.75 -9.56 5.60
CA ALA A 239 -5.39 -9.47 5.05
C ALA A 239 -5.40 -9.73 3.54
N GLN A 240 -4.77 -8.80 2.81
CA GLN A 240 -4.71 -8.76 1.35
C GLN A 240 -3.27 -8.47 0.93
N ASP A 241 -2.95 -8.85 -0.31
CA ASP A 241 -1.70 -8.48 -0.95
C ASP A 241 -1.44 -6.96 -0.83
N ILE A 242 -0.18 -6.54 -0.66
CA ILE A 242 0.17 -5.12 -0.57
C ILE A 242 0.10 -4.50 -1.97
N HIS A 243 -0.68 -3.44 -2.14
CA HIS A 243 -1.00 -2.87 -3.45
C HIS A 243 -0.93 -1.36 -3.49
N VAL A 244 -0.60 -0.82 -4.67
CA VAL A 244 -0.62 0.61 -4.97
C VAL A 244 -2.03 1.05 -5.30
N LEU A 245 -2.46 2.17 -4.72
CA LEU A 245 -3.83 2.68 -4.77
C LEU A 245 -4.11 3.54 -6.00
N VAL A 246 -5.36 3.47 -6.47
CA VAL A 246 -5.90 4.34 -7.54
C VAL A 246 -6.43 5.63 -6.93
N ASN A 247 -6.05 6.79 -7.49
CA ASN A 247 -6.63 8.07 -7.08
C ASN A 247 -7.97 8.33 -7.77
N HIS A 248 -9.06 7.85 -7.15
CA HIS A 248 -10.43 8.09 -7.64
C HIS A 248 -10.87 9.55 -7.58
N GLN A 249 -10.29 10.36 -6.68
CA GLN A 249 -10.65 11.78 -6.52
C GLN A 249 -10.04 12.65 -7.62
N ASN A 250 -8.94 12.22 -8.23
CA ASN A 250 -8.33 12.91 -9.35
C ASN A 250 -7.82 11.91 -10.40
N PRO A 251 -8.69 11.44 -11.30
CA PRO A 251 -8.33 10.48 -12.35
C PRO A 251 -7.19 10.96 -13.26
N GLN A 252 -7.03 12.27 -13.46
CA GLN A 252 -5.97 12.85 -14.30
C GLN A 252 -4.58 12.80 -13.65
N LEU A 253 -4.54 12.75 -12.31
CA LEU A 253 -3.29 12.56 -11.55
C LEU A 253 -3.06 11.11 -11.16
N SER A 254 -4.10 10.27 -11.16
CA SER A 254 -4.03 8.87 -10.73
C SER A 254 -2.85 8.13 -11.39
N PRO A 255 -2.09 7.30 -10.64
CA PRO A 255 -2.27 6.94 -9.23
C PRO A 255 -1.63 7.92 -8.23
N TRP A 256 -1.19 9.09 -8.68
CA TRP A 256 -0.53 10.07 -7.82
C TRP A 256 -1.53 10.86 -6.98
N TYR A 257 -1.17 11.08 -5.72
CA TYR A 257 -1.94 11.84 -4.75
C TYR A 257 -1.24 13.15 -4.41
N GLU A 258 -2.05 14.15 -4.05
CA GLU A 258 -1.61 15.33 -3.34
C GLU A 258 -1.91 15.13 -1.86
N LEU A 259 -0.96 15.48 -1.00
CA LEU A 259 -1.10 15.39 0.45
C LEU A 259 -0.81 16.75 1.07
N ASP A 260 -1.56 17.07 2.12
CA ASP A 260 -1.37 18.26 2.93
C ASP A 260 -1.53 17.92 4.41
N VAL A 261 -0.47 18.13 5.20
CA VAL A 261 -0.43 17.91 6.65
C VAL A 261 -1.43 18.78 7.40
N GLY A 262 -1.87 19.90 6.81
CA GLY A 262 -2.88 20.81 7.36
C GLY A 262 -4.31 20.51 6.93
N ALA A 263 -4.52 19.52 6.04
CA ALA A 263 -5.85 19.24 5.53
C ALA A 263 -6.79 18.66 6.61
N PRO A 264 -8.07 19.06 6.62
CA PRO A 264 -9.06 18.50 7.54
C PRO A 264 -9.34 17.02 7.24
N GLU A 265 -9.06 16.54 6.03
CA GLU A 265 -9.13 15.14 5.66
C GLU A 265 -8.29 14.80 4.43
N THR A 266 -7.95 13.51 4.28
CA THR A 266 -7.34 12.95 3.07
C THR A 266 -8.10 11.68 2.68
N THR A 267 -8.68 11.71 1.49
CA THR A 267 -9.42 10.57 0.92
C THR A 267 -8.51 9.75 0.01
N THR A 268 -8.37 8.48 0.35
CA THR A 268 -7.69 7.46 -0.46
C THR A 268 -8.72 6.57 -1.15
N ALA A 269 -8.27 5.57 -1.93
CA ALA A 269 -9.18 4.69 -2.66
C ALA A 269 -10.13 3.90 -1.74
N LYS A 270 -9.68 3.54 -0.52
CA LYS A 270 -10.43 2.69 0.42
C LYS A 270 -10.67 3.32 1.80
N TYR A 271 -10.07 4.48 2.09
CA TYR A 271 -10.14 5.07 3.42
C TYR A 271 -10.11 6.61 3.43
N ILE A 272 -10.79 7.21 4.40
CA ILE A 272 -10.75 8.66 4.66
C ILE A 272 -10.04 8.91 6.00
N PHE A 273 -8.88 9.56 5.95
CA PHE A 273 -8.16 10.02 7.14
C PHE A 273 -8.72 11.37 7.57
N LYS A 274 -9.24 11.47 8.80
CA LYS A 274 -9.85 12.69 9.34
C LYS A 274 -9.48 12.88 10.84
N PRO A 275 -8.63 13.87 11.19
CA PRO A 275 -7.89 14.74 10.29
C PRO A 275 -6.81 13.97 9.50
N THR A 276 -6.20 14.63 8.52
CA THR A 276 -4.98 14.10 7.91
C THR A 276 -3.88 13.98 8.96
N SER A 277 -3.27 12.79 9.04
CA SER A 277 -2.17 12.51 9.96
C SER A 277 -1.10 11.73 9.23
N ILE A 278 0.04 12.38 8.98
CA ILE A 278 1.20 11.79 8.32
C ILE A 278 2.31 11.65 9.35
N LYS A 279 2.86 10.45 9.47
CA LYS A 279 3.92 10.14 10.42
C LYS A 279 5.11 9.45 9.75
N ARG A 280 6.25 9.56 10.43
CA ARG A 280 7.49 8.87 10.10
C ARG A 280 7.92 8.02 11.29
N PHE A 281 8.25 6.76 11.03
CA PHE A 281 8.82 5.90 12.06
C PHE A 281 10.11 6.49 12.62
N HIS A 282 10.26 6.52 13.94
CA HIS A 282 11.32 7.27 14.62
C HIS A 282 12.74 6.86 14.20
N ALA A 283 12.95 5.61 13.79
CA ALA A 283 14.25 5.10 13.36
C ALA A 283 14.65 5.53 11.93
N LEU A 284 13.70 6.06 11.14
CA LEU A 284 14.00 6.61 9.82
C LEU A 284 14.53 8.05 9.95
N ARG A 285 15.83 8.23 9.69
CA ARG A 285 16.46 9.55 9.53
C ARG A 285 15.94 10.21 8.26
#